data_AF-A0A1W2G6E7-F1
#
_entry.id   AF-A0A1W2G6E7-F1
#
_cell.length_a   1.000
_cell.length_b   1.000
_cell.length_c   1.000
_cell.angle_alpha   90.00
_cell.angle_beta   90.00
_cell.angle_gamma   90.00
#
_symmetry.space_group_name_H-M   'P 1'
#
loop_
_entity.id
_entity.type
_entity.pdbx_description
1 polymer ?
#
loop_
_entity_poly.entity_id
_entity_poly.type
_entity_poly.pdbx_seq_one_letter_code
_entity_poly.pdbx_strand_id
1 'polypeptide(L)'
;MIIHNANNFRTELHPKPSQPQIGFDSKLLTIGSCFSENIGLRLQENKFPSLVNPLGTVYNPISIFKLLGQESLDEHKFIEIGRQWFHLDFHSQFTGRDKKTLETVLKLKIKELSTYLSEAKVVFVTLGTAYVYEWKESGEVVANCHKIPQKNFIKRLLTLEEMKVGFSKLKTKLNEINPSIHFVFTVSPVRHIKDGIAENQLSKSLLRVLCHEWSQEEDQVDYFPAYEMMMDDLRDYRFYKTDMIHPSEMAEDYIWNKFQLTYFSDQIRKILKEWSKIKAALAHRPFNPESESHQEFLKNQLSKLEIFSAYFSTEVEKNILQQQIV
;
A
#
# COMPACT_ATOMS: atom_id res chain seq x y z
N MET A 1 15.33 -10.18 -15.37
CA MET A 1 15.85 -11.25 -16.26
C MET A 1 15.13 -12.52 -15.86
N ILE A 2 14.45 -13.20 -16.79
CA ILE A 2 13.78 -14.49 -16.52
C ILE A 2 14.85 -15.58 -16.63
N ILE A 3 15.05 -16.36 -15.57
CA ILE A 3 15.97 -17.49 -15.60
C ILE A 3 15.17 -18.71 -16.05
N HIS A 4 15.36 -19.14 -17.31
CA HIS A 4 14.67 -20.32 -17.81
C HIS A 4 15.40 -21.58 -17.34
N ASN A 5 14.89 -22.21 -16.29
CA ASN A 5 15.40 -23.48 -15.80
C ASN A 5 14.58 -24.60 -16.47
N ALA A 6 15.20 -25.41 -17.33
CA ALA A 6 14.50 -26.41 -18.17
C ALA A 6 13.70 -27.46 -17.36
N ASN A 7 13.94 -27.58 -16.06
CA ASN A 7 13.24 -28.48 -15.14
C ASN A 7 12.26 -27.77 -14.18
N ASN A 8 12.03 -26.46 -14.34
CA ASN A 8 11.15 -25.68 -13.47
C ASN A 8 10.03 -25.05 -14.32
N PHE A 9 8.78 -25.47 -14.11
CA PHE A 9 7.60 -24.98 -14.84
C PHE A 9 7.18 -23.54 -14.47
N ARG A 10 8.06 -22.78 -13.81
CA ARG A 10 7.81 -21.42 -13.35
C ARG A 10 8.57 -20.40 -14.19
N THR A 11 7.94 -19.26 -14.41
CA THR A 11 8.57 -18.10 -15.07
C THR A 11 8.97 -17.09 -13.99
N GLU A 12 9.97 -17.47 -13.17
CA GLU A 12 10.28 -16.71 -11.97
C GLU A 12 10.82 -15.31 -12.31
N LEU A 13 10.19 -14.29 -11.70
CA LEU A 13 10.63 -12.91 -11.82
C LEU A 13 11.67 -12.59 -10.74
N HIS A 14 12.81 -12.07 -11.18
CA HIS A 14 13.90 -11.61 -10.31
C HIS A 14 14.04 -10.09 -10.48
N PRO A 15 13.25 -9.28 -9.72
CA PRO A 15 13.43 -7.84 -9.71
C PRO A 15 14.86 -7.52 -9.23
N LYS A 16 15.46 -6.50 -9.85
CA LYS A 16 16.79 -6.02 -9.45
C LYS A 16 16.65 -5.25 -8.13
N PRO A 17 17.68 -5.24 -7.27
CA PRO A 17 17.70 -4.35 -6.12
C PRO A 17 17.46 -2.89 -6.54
N SER A 18 16.55 -2.22 -5.84
CA SER A 18 16.20 -0.82 -6.06
C SER A 18 17.30 0.11 -5.52
N GLN A 19 17.40 1.31 -6.08
CA GLN A 19 18.01 2.45 -5.40
C GLN A 19 16.96 3.56 -5.30
N PRO A 20 16.61 4.04 -4.09
CA PRO A 20 17.29 3.81 -2.82
C PRO A 20 16.90 2.50 -2.10
N GLN A 21 17.84 1.99 -1.30
CA GLN A 21 17.57 0.94 -0.33
C GLN A 21 16.86 1.51 0.91
N ILE A 22 15.98 0.72 1.50
CA ILE A 22 15.14 1.08 2.66
C ILE A 22 15.74 0.50 3.94
N GLY A 23 15.86 1.36 4.96
CA GLY A 23 16.28 1.03 6.32
C GLY A 23 15.17 1.29 7.34
N PHE A 24 15.41 0.95 8.61
CA PHE A 24 14.42 1.15 9.70
C PHE A 24 14.17 2.62 10.06
N ASP A 25 15.01 3.53 9.58
CA ASP A 25 14.87 4.99 9.68
C ASP A 25 14.05 5.62 8.55
N SER A 26 13.75 4.84 7.50
CA SER A 26 13.11 5.32 6.28
C SER A 26 11.61 5.45 6.50
N LYS A 27 11.06 6.66 6.37
CA LYS A 27 9.61 6.89 6.40
C LYS A 27 8.96 6.49 5.08
N LEU A 28 7.99 5.59 5.14
CA LEU A 28 7.37 4.95 3.98
C LEU A 28 5.88 5.28 3.92
N LEU A 29 5.41 5.74 2.77
CA LEU A 29 3.98 5.87 2.51
C LEU A 29 3.56 4.76 1.56
N THR A 30 2.46 4.09 1.88
CA THR A 30 1.78 3.19 0.93
C THR A 30 0.40 3.74 0.63
N ILE A 31 0.06 3.89 -0.65
CA ILE A 31 -1.25 4.38 -1.11
C ILE A 31 -1.73 3.59 -2.33
N GLY A 32 -3.03 3.31 -2.39
CA GLY A 32 -3.67 2.75 -3.58
C GLY A 32 -4.70 1.67 -3.27
N SER A 33 -4.68 0.59 -4.04
CA SER A 33 -5.59 -0.55 -3.85
C SER A 33 -5.42 -1.25 -2.49
N CYS A 34 -6.30 -2.21 -2.17
CA CYS A 34 -6.16 -3.08 -1.00
C CYS A 34 -4.80 -3.84 -0.94
N PHE A 35 -4.17 -4.11 -2.08
CA PHE A 35 -2.82 -4.69 -2.09
C PHE A 35 -1.77 -3.74 -1.48
N SER A 36 -1.95 -2.42 -1.63
CA SER A 36 -1.10 -1.42 -0.97
C SER A 36 -1.20 -1.51 0.55
N GLU A 37 -2.40 -1.76 1.06
CA GLU A 37 -2.64 -1.92 2.50
C GLU A 37 -1.92 -3.16 3.03
N ASN A 38 -1.97 -4.27 2.30
CA ASN A 38 -1.25 -5.50 2.66
C ASN A 38 0.26 -5.26 2.81
N ILE A 39 0.88 -4.64 1.80
CA ILE A 39 2.32 -4.31 1.84
C ILE A 39 2.62 -3.32 2.96
N GLY A 40 1.78 -2.30 3.16
CA GLY A 40 1.92 -1.33 4.24
C GLY A 40 1.86 -1.95 5.63
N LEU A 41 0.90 -2.85 5.88
CA LEU A 41 0.79 -3.57 7.15
C LEU A 41 2.02 -4.46 7.39
N ARG A 42 2.49 -5.17 6.35
CA ARG A 42 3.74 -5.96 6.45
C ARG A 42 4.95 -5.09 6.78
N LEU A 43 5.03 -3.86 6.26
CA LEU A 43 6.08 -2.92 6.64
C LEU A 43 5.99 -2.54 8.14
N GLN A 44 4.79 -2.23 8.63
CA GLN A 44 4.57 -1.91 10.06
C GLN A 44 4.87 -3.09 10.98
N GLU A 45 4.41 -4.30 10.63
CA GLU A 45 4.72 -5.54 11.36
C GLU A 45 6.21 -5.88 11.38
N ASN A 46 6.97 -5.35 10.42
CA ASN A 46 8.42 -5.46 10.34
C ASN A 46 9.12 -4.15 10.78
N LYS A 47 8.41 -3.31 11.54
CA LYS A 47 8.94 -2.17 12.30
C LYS A 47 9.47 -1.01 11.46
N PHE A 48 9.12 -0.97 10.17
CA PHE A 48 9.38 0.20 9.33
C PHE A 48 8.37 1.32 9.65
N PRO A 49 8.82 2.56 9.89
CA PRO A 49 7.93 3.70 10.03
C PRO A 49 7.11 3.87 8.76
N SER A 50 5.82 3.53 8.82
CA SER A 50 4.98 3.49 7.62
C SER A 50 3.61 4.12 7.84
N LEU A 51 3.20 5.01 6.95
CA LEU A 51 1.83 5.50 6.83
C LEU A 51 1.09 4.69 5.75
N VAL A 52 -0.03 4.06 6.11
CA VAL A 52 -0.70 3.06 5.26
C VAL A 52 -2.09 3.55 4.88
N ASN A 53 -2.31 3.78 3.59
CA ASN A 53 -3.59 4.23 3.01
C ASN A 53 -4.32 5.26 3.91
N PRO A 54 -3.69 6.40 4.28
CA PRO A 54 -4.22 7.31 5.29
C PRO A 54 -5.59 7.89 4.91
N LEU A 55 -5.91 7.89 3.62
CA LEU A 55 -7.17 8.35 3.02
C LEU A 55 -8.01 7.20 2.44
N GLY A 56 -7.75 5.97 2.90
CA GLY A 56 -8.41 4.74 2.48
C GLY A 56 -7.98 4.26 1.10
N THR A 57 -8.56 3.15 0.66
CA THR A 57 -8.21 2.58 -0.65
C THR A 57 -8.71 3.46 -1.79
N VAL A 58 -7.86 3.66 -2.79
CA VAL A 58 -8.15 4.42 -4.01
C VAL A 58 -7.43 3.77 -5.18
N TYR A 59 -8.09 3.62 -6.32
CA TYR A 59 -7.62 2.66 -7.34
C TYR A 59 -7.05 3.32 -8.59
N ASN A 60 -7.54 4.50 -8.97
CA ASN A 60 -7.13 5.14 -10.22
C ASN A 60 -6.05 6.21 -10.00
N PRO A 61 -5.16 6.44 -10.98
CA PRO A 61 -4.04 7.36 -10.84
C PRO A 61 -4.46 8.80 -10.49
N ILE A 62 -5.45 9.36 -11.18
CA ILE A 62 -5.85 10.76 -11.00
C ILE A 62 -6.39 11.02 -9.58
N SER A 63 -7.22 10.12 -9.06
CA SER A 63 -7.71 10.23 -7.68
C SER A 63 -6.58 10.08 -6.66
N ILE A 64 -5.62 9.16 -6.88
CA ILE A 64 -4.45 9.02 -5.99
C ILE A 64 -3.64 10.33 -5.99
N PHE A 65 -3.36 10.89 -7.15
CA PHE A 65 -2.55 12.11 -7.27
C PHE A 65 -3.23 13.31 -6.64
N LYS A 66 -4.55 13.43 -6.85
CA LYS A 66 -5.35 14.44 -6.18
C LYS A 66 -5.23 14.34 -4.66
N LEU A 67 -5.38 13.14 -4.10
CA LEU A 67 -5.29 12.91 -2.66
C LEU A 67 -3.89 13.19 -2.09
N LEU A 68 -2.83 12.79 -2.79
CA LEU A 68 -1.44 13.07 -2.38
C LEU A 68 -1.11 14.56 -2.40
N GLY A 69 -1.71 15.32 -3.33
CA GLY A 69 -1.54 16.77 -3.45
C GLY A 69 -2.64 17.59 -2.78
N GLN A 70 -3.51 16.99 -1.96
CA GLN A 70 -4.67 17.67 -1.40
C GLN A 70 -4.25 18.64 -0.28
N GLU A 71 -4.74 19.88 -0.32
CA GLU A 71 -4.47 20.90 0.71
C GLU A 71 -5.76 21.44 1.35
N SER A 72 -6.83 21.57 0.57
CA SER A 72 -8.13 22.07 1.00
C SER A 72 -9.21 21.03 0.75
N LEU A 73 -10.45 21.29 1.17
CA LEU A 73 -11.61 20.48 0.81
C LEU A 73 -12.50 21.29 -0.11
N ASP A 74 -13.13 20.62 -1.07
CA ASP A 74 -14.11 21.26 -1.94
C ASP A 74 -15.50 21.12 -1.30
N GLU A 75 -16.04 22.27 -0.89
CA GLU A 75 -17.34 22.37 -0.22
C GLU A 75 -18.50 21.79 -1.05
N HIS A 76 -18.38 21.77 -2.38
CA HIS A 76 -19.39 21.27 -3.31
C HIS A 76 -19.37 19.75 -3.47
N LYS A 77 -18.34 19.07 -2.95
CA LYS A 77 -18.21 17.60 -3.04
C LYS A 77 -18.71 16.86 -1.81
N PHE A 78 -19.19 17.59 -0.82
CA PHE A 78 -19.89 17.01 0.32
C PHE A 78 -21.32 16.63 -0.08
N ILE A 79 -21.68 15.39 0.18
CA ILE A 79 -22.99 14.84 -0.15
C ILE A 79 -23.58 14.14 1.07
N GLU A 80 -24.91 14.18 1.18
CA GLU A 80 -25.65 13.45 2.20
C GLU A 80 -26.39 12.27 1.57
N ILE A 81 -26.17 11.08 2.11
CA ILE A 81 -26.88 9.85 1.71
C ILE A 81 -27.38 9.17 2.98
N GLY A 82 -28.70 9.05 3.12
CA GLY A 82 -29.30 8.30 4.23
C GLY A 82 -28.89 8.80 5.63
N ARG A 83 -28.81 10.12 5.82
CA ARG A 83 -28.37 10.79 7.07
C ARG A 83 -26.89 10.61 7.41
N GLN A 84 -26.08 10.20 6.44
CA GLN A 84 -24.62 10.19 6.56
C GLN A 84 -24.02 11.11 5.51
N TRP A 85 -22.99 11.85 5.91
CA TRP A 85 -22.21 12.71 5.04
C TRP A 85 -21.00 11.97 4.50
N PHE A 86 -20.72 12.22 3.23
CA PHE A 86 -19.57 11.70 2.49
C PHE A 86 -18.91 12.83 1.71
N HIS A 87 -17.67 12.60 1.27
CA HIS A 87 -16.98 13.47 0.32
C HIS A 87 -16.58 12.63 -0.90
N LEU A 88 -16.90 13.10 -2.10
CA LEU A 88 -16.74 12.32 -3.35
C LEU A 88 -15.29 11.90 -3.65
N ASP A 89 -14.31 12.68 -3.19
CA ASP A 89 -12.88 12.36 -3.36
C ASP A 89 -12.30 11.38 -2.33
N PHE A 90 -13.01 11.05 -1.24
CA PHE A 90 -12.46 10.22 -0.16
C PHE A 90 -13.14 8.85 -0.07
N HIS A 91 -12.40 7.88 0.49
CA HIS A 91 -12.91 6.53 0.69
C HIS A 91 -14.14 6.50 1.61
N SER A 92 -15.05 5.57 1.37
CA SER A 92 -16.31 5.42 2.12
C SER A 92 -16.14 5.05 3.60
N GLN A 93 -14.92 4.82 4.07
CA GLN A 93 -14.63 4.69 5.50
C GLN A 93 -14.74 6.03 6.24
N PHE A 94 -14.61 7.16 5.53
CA PHE A 94 -14.79 8.49 6.08
C PHE A 94 -16.23 8.91 5.88
N THR A 95 -16.99 8.87 6.98
CA THR A 95 -18.38 9.29 7.03
C THR A 95 -18.62 10.16 8.26
N GLY A 96 -19.50 11.15 8.16
CA GLY A 96 -19.92 11.96 9.29
C GLY A 96 -21.43 11.86 9.53
N ARG A 97 -21.88 12.06 10.77
CA ARG A 97 -23.31 12.28 11.06
C ARG A 97 -23.78 13.65 10.55
N ASP A 98 -22.85 14.58 10.40
CA ASP A 98 -23.04 15.90 9.83
C ASP A 98 -21.79 16.30 9.02
N LYS A 99 -21.95 17.29 8.14
CA LYS A 99 -20.89 17.80 7.25
C LYS A 99 -19.65 18.25 8.02
N LYS A 100 -19.82 19.01 9.10
CA LYS A 100 -18.74 19.64 9.87
C LYS A 100 -17.87 18.59 10.57
N THR A 101 -18.49 17.55 11.11
CA THR A 101 -17.77 16.41 11.70
C THR A 101 -16.91 15.71 10.67
N LEU A 102 -17.45 15.41 9.48
CA LEU A 102 -16.68 14.80 8.39
C LEU A 102 -15.52 15.72 7.95
N GLU A 103 -15.81 16.99 7.69
CA GLU A 103 -14.82 17.99 7.26
C GLU A 103 -13.64 18.07 8.23
N THR A 104 -13.91 18.07 9.55
CA THR A 104 -12.88 18.08 10.58
C THR A 104 -11.97 16.86 10.49
N VAL A 105 -12.56 15.66 10.36
CA VAL A 105 -11.79 14.41 10.22
C VAL A 105 -10.93 14.44 8.96
N LEU A 106 -11.50 14.87 7.82
CA LEU A 106 -10.78 14.93 6.55
C LEU A 106 -9.62 15.94 6.60
N LYS A 107 -9.81 17.12 7.20
CA LYS A 107 -8.73 18.10 7.40
C LYS A 107 -7.59 17.56 8.25
N LEU A 108 -7.90 16.82 9.33
CA LEU A 108 -6.88 16.17 10.14
C LEU A 108 -6.09 15.14 9.34
N LYS A 109 -6.76 14.35 8.51
CA LYS A 109 -6.10 13.35 7.66
C LYS A 109 -5.28 13.94 6.52
N ILE A 110 -5.73 15.03 5.91
CA ILE A 110 -4.93 15.80 4.95
C ILE A 110 -3.66 16.33 5.62
N LYS A 111 -3.79 16.91 6.81
CA LYS A 111 -2.63 17.42 7.56
C LYS A 111 -1.64 16.31 7.95
N GLU A 112 -2.14 15.17 8.42
CA GLU A 112 -1.32 13.98 8.71
C GLU A 112 -0.53 13.54 7.47
N LEU A 113 -1.21 13.39 6.32
CA LEU A 113 -0.56 12.99 5.07
C LEU A 113 0.49 14.02 4.61
N SER A 114 0.15 15.30 4.59
CA SER A 114 1.06 16.38 4.19
C SER A 114 2.31 16.43 5.08
N THR A 115 2.14 16.31 6.40
CA THR A 115 3.25 16.26 7.36
C THR A 115 4.11 15.01 7.16
N TYR A 116 3.51 13.87 6.80
CA TYR A 116 4.26 12.65 6.55
C TYR A 116 5.07 12.74 5.25
N LEU A 117 4.48 13.33 4.20
CA LEU A 117 5.12 13.53 2.90
C LEU A 117 6.36 14.43 2.97
N SER A 118 6.39 15.43 3.86
CA SER A 118 7.57 16.29 4.02
C SER A 118 8.82 15.57 4.53
N GLU A 119 8.66 14.36 5.08
CA GLU A 119 9.77 13.54 5.57
C GLU A 119 9.82 12.14 4.95
N ALA A 120 8.89 11.84 4.03
CA ALA A 120 8.82 10.52 3.38
C ALA A 120 10.05 10.29 2.50
N LYS A 121 10.66 9.11 2.63
CA LYS A 121 11.74 8.68 1.75
C LYS A 121 11.20 8.00 0.50
N VAL A 122 10.18 7.14 0.67
CA VAL A 122 9.58 6.38 -0.43
C VAL A 122 8.06 6.42 -0.35
N VAL A 123 7.42 6.67 -1.49
CA VAL A 123 5.96 6.59 -1.67
C VAL A 123 5.65 5.43 -2.62
N PHE A 124 5.12 4.34 -2.08
CA PHE A 124 4.63 3.20 -2.84
C PHE A 124 3.20 3.46 -3.30
N VAL A 125 3.00 3.47 -4.62
CA VAL A 125 1.71 3.72 -5.25
C VAL A 125 1.23 2.47 -5.98
N THR A 126 0.14 1.87 -5.51
CA THR A 126 -0.46 0.68 -6.12
C THR A 126 -1.68 1.04 -6.96
N LEU A 127 -1.54 1.01 -8.28
CA LEU A 127 -2.59 1.34 -9.24
C LEU A 127 -3.53 0.15 -9.50
N GLY A 128 -4.82 0.33 -9.23
CA GLY A 128 -5.85 -0.69 -9.40
C GLY A 128 -6.46 -0.69 -10.80
N THR A 129 -6.89 0.47 -11.30
CA THR A 129 -7.65 0.60 -12.55
C THR A 129 -7.39 1.94 -13.24
N ALA A 130 -7.44 1.98 -14.57
CA ALA A 130 -7.46 3.20 -15.37
C ALA A 130 -8.89 3.69 -15.64
N TYR A 131 -9.92 2.95 -15.22
CA TYR A 131 -11.29 3.44 -15.27
C TYR A 131 -11.57 4.43 -14.15
N VAL A 132 -12.25 5.52 -14.52
CA VAL A 132 -12.74 6.54 -13.58
C VAL A 132 -14.24 6.71 -13.70
N TYR A 133 -14.81 7.29 -12.65
CA TYR A 133 -16.18 7.77 -12.64
C TYR A 133 -16.15 9.28 -12.49
N GLU A 134 -16.86 9.97 -13.37
CA GLU A 134 -17.05 11.41 -13.32
C GLU A 134 -18.42 11.72 -12.75
N TRP A 135 -18.50 12.68 -11.83
CA TRP A 135 -19.77 13.18 -11.32
C TRP A 135 -20.46 13.99 -12.40
N LYS A 136 -21.67 13.57 -12.83
CA LYS A 136 -22.34 14.19 -13.99
C LYS A 136 -22.60 15.68 -13.84
N GLU A 137 -22.82 16.16 -12.62
CA GLU A 137 -23.16 17.57 -12.39
C GLU A 137 -21.96 18.50 -12.58
N SER A 138 -20.74 18.05 -12.23
CA SER A 138 -19.53 18.87 -12.32
C SER A 138 -18.57 18.45 -13.44
N GLY A 139 -18.72 17.24 -13.98
CA GLY A 139 -17.76 16.62 -14.91
C GLY A 139 -16.46 16.17 -14.25
N GLU A 140 -16.33 16.29 -12.92
CA GLU A 140 -15.08 15.95 -12.25
C GLU A 140 -14.97 14.47 -11.90
N VAL A 141 -13.76 13.93 -12.03
CA VAL A 141 -13.41 12.59 -11.53
C VAL A 141 -13.57 12.53 -10.01
N VAL A 142 -14.23 11.47 -9.54
CA VAL A 142 -14.39 11.16 -8.12
C VAL A 142 -13.64 9.88 -7.75
N ALA A 143 -13.20 9.77 -6.50
CA ALA A 143 -12.50 8.58 -6.02
C ALA A 143 -13.48 7.47 -5.61
N ASN A 144 -14.68 7.83 -5.14
CA ASN A 144 -15.66 6.88 -4.65
C ASN A 144 -17.09 7.32 -5.01
N CYS A 145 -17.90 6.36 -5.46
CA CYS A 145 -19.30 6.61 -5.82
C CYS A 145 -20.26 6.50 -4.63
N HIS A 146 -19.81 6.07 -3.44
CA HIS A 146 -20.60 5.98 -2.20
C HIS A 146 -21.94 5.24 -2.33
N LYS A 147 -21.97 4.21 -3.18
CA LYS A 147 -23.18 3.44 -3.55
C LYS A 147 -24.32 4.29 -4.16
N ILE A 148 -24.03 5.52 -4.58
CA ILE A 148 -24.96 6.36 -5.35
C ILE A 148 -25.29 5.65 -6.68
N PRO A 149 -26.54 5.74 -7.17
CA PRO A 149 -26.93 5.13 -8.43
C PRO A 149 -26.00 5.51 -9.59
N GLN A 150 -25.56 4.52 -10.38
CA GLN A 150 -24.61 4.69 -11.48
C GLN A 150 -25.05 5.70 -12.54
N LYS A 151 -26.37 5.94 -12.67
CA LYS A 151 -26.91 6.97 -13.58
C LYS A 151 -26.39 8.38 -13.32
N ASN A 152 -25.86 8.66 -12.13
CA ASN A 152 -25.28 9.96 -11.77
C ASN A 152 -23.79 10.09 -12.14
N PHE A 153 -23.19 9.03 -12.69
CA PHE A 153 -21.80 9.02 -13.09
C PHE A 153 -21.63 8.74 -14.57
N ILE A 154 -20.55 9.26 -15.13
CA ILE A 154 -20.03 8.85 -16.43
C ILE A 154 -18.80 8.01 -16.17
N LYS A 155 -18.83 6.75 -16.62
CA LYS A 155 -17.66 5.89 -16.56
C LYS A 155 -16.85 6.06 -17.84
N ARG A 156 -15.56 6.29 -17.71
CA ARG A 156 -14.64 6.31 -18.87
C ARG A 156 -13.27 5.75 -18.52
N LEU A 157 -12.53 5.39 -19.55
CA LEU A 157 -11.12 5.04 -19.43
C LEU A 157 -10.29 6.33 -19.46
N LEU A 158 -9.34 6.46 -18.54
CA LEU A 158 -8.35 7.54 -18.59
C LEU A 158 -7.46 7.40 -19.83
N THR A 159 -7.04 8.53 -20.38
CA THR A 159 -5.97 8.55 -21.37
C THR A 159 -4.60 8.54 -20.70
N LEU A 160 -3.59 8.08 -21.43
CA LEU A 160 -2.20 8.08 -20.97
C LEU A 160 -1.73 9.51 -20.62
N GLU A 161 -2.03 10.47 -21.48
CA GLU A 161 -1.68 11.89 -21.30
C GLU A 161 -2.30 12.50 -20.05
N GLU A 162 -3.59 12.25 -19.79
CA GLU A 162 -4.23 12.73 -18.55
C GLU A 162 -3.48 12.23 -17.31
N MET A 163 -3.08 10.95 -17.30
CA MET A 163 -2.37 10.36 -16.18
C MET A 163 -0.95 10.93 -16.03
N LYS A 164 -0.21 11.11 -17.14
CA LYS A 164 1.12 11.74 -17.14
C LYS A 164 1.06 13.17 -16.61
N VAL A 165 0.13 13.98 -17.11
CA VAL A 165 -0.08 15.36 -16.65
C VAL A 165 -0.45 15.39 -15.17
N GLY A 166 -1.31 14.47 -14.72
CA GLY A 166 -1.69 14.35 -13.31
C GLY A 166 -0.49 14.08 -12.40
N PHE A 167 0.38 13.13 -12.77
CA PHE A 167 1.57 12.82 -11.99
C PHE A 167 2.61 13.95 -12.03
N SER A 168 2.85 14.56 -13.20
CA SER A 168 3.77 15.69 -13.32
C SER A 168 3.36 16.86 -12.42
N LYS A 169 2.07 17.21 -12.37
CA LYS A 169 1.55 18.23 -11.44
C LYS A 169 1.78 17.87 -9.98
N LEU A 170 1.50 16.62 -9.60
CA LEU A 170 1.77 16.14 -8.25
C LEU A 170 3.26 16.24 -7.91
N LYS A 171 4.12 15.78 -8.81
CA LYS A 171 5.57 15.77 -8.61
C LYS A 171 6.11 17.18 -8.43
N THR A 172 5.70 18.15 -9.26
CA THR A 172 6.06 19.57 -9.09
C THR A 172 5.71 20.05 -7.68
N LYS A 173 4.48 19.79 -7.23
CA LYS A 173 4.03 20.20 -5.88
C LYS A 173 4.83 19.53 -4.77
N LEU A 174 5.07 18.23 -4.88
CA LEU A 174 5.80 17.48 -3.85
C LEU A 174 7.29 17.82 -3.85
N ASN A 175 7.88 18.19 -4.98
CA ASN A 175 9.27 18.65 -5.05
C ASN A 175 9.50 19.96 -4.28
N GLU A 176 8.49 20.82 -4.17
CA GLU A 176 8.56 22.04 -3.34
C GLU A 176 8.60 21.72 -1.83
N ILE A 177 8.03 20.57 -1.44
CA ILE A 177 7.90 20.16 -0.04
C ILE A 177 9.06 19.23 0.37
N ASN A 178 9.34 18.23 -0.46
CA ASN A 178 10.36 17.20 -0.25
C ASN A 178 10.84 16.65 -1.61
N PRO A 179 11.92 17.20 -2.18
CA PRO A 179 12.47 16.76 -3.46
C PRO A 179 13.19 15.41 -3.38
N SER A 180 13.33 14.81 -2.19
CA SER A 180 14.01 13.53 -2.01
C SER A 180 13.08 12.32 -2.15
N ILE A 181 11.77 12.53 -2.27
CA ILE A 181 10.80 11.44 -2.38
C ILE A 181 11.12 10.57 -3.60
N HIS A 182 11.28 9.28 -3.35
CA HIS A 182 11.30 8.26 -4.39
C HIS A 182 9.92 7.63 -4.55
N PHE A 183 9.39 7.61 -5.78
CA PHE A 183 8.13 6.95 -6.06
C PHE A 183 8.37 5.52 -6.53
N VAL A 184 7.61 4.58 -6.00
CA VAL A 184 7.58 3.20 -6.49
C VAL A 184 6.16 2.90 -6.93
N PHE A 185 5.96 2.77 -8.23
CA PHE A 185 4.68 2.36 -8.78
C PHE A 185 4.60 0.84 -8.90
N THR A 186 3.43 0.29 -8.65
CA THR A 186 3.09 -1.09 -9.01
C THR A 186 1.68 -1.14 -9.56
N VAL A 187 1.45 -1.99 -10.54
CA VAL A 187 0.09 -2.36 -10.93
C VAL A 187 -0.41 -3.40 -9.92
N SER A 188 -1.63 -3.24 -9.43
CA SER A 188 -2.19 -4.14 -8.42
C SER A 188 -2.35 -5.55 -8.99
N PRO A 189 -1.92 -6.61 -8.27
CA PRO A 189 -2.16 -8.00 -8.66
C PRO A 189 -3.63 -8.42 -8.52
N VAL A 190 -4.46 -7.62 -7.85
CA VAL A 190 -5.91 -7.86 -7.71
C VAL A 190 -6.62 -7.59 -9.04
N ARG A 191 -7.49 -8.52 -9.44
CA ARG A 191 -8.26 -8.42 -10.68
C ARG A 191 -9.51 -7.57 -10.49
N HIS A 192 -9.73 -6.56 -11.32
CA HIS A 192 -10.95 -5.74 -11.31
C HIS A 192 -11.96 -6.26 -12.35
N ILE A 193 -12.46 -7.48 -12.16
CA ILE A 193 -13.31 -8.17 -13.17
C ILE A 193 -14.78 -7.77 -13.17
N LYS A 194 -15.22 -6.86 -12.30
CA LYS A 194 -16.62 -6.42 -12.22
C LYS A 194 -17.15 -5.90 -13.56
N ASP A 195 -16.27 -5.34 -14.37
CA ASP A 195 -16.58 -4.75 -15.67
C ASP A 195 -16.27 -5.68 -16.84
N GLY A 196 -15.70 -6.86 -16.56
CA GLY A 196 -15.23 -7.81 -17.56
C GLY A 196 -13.72 -8.01 -17.54
N ILE A 197 -13.29 -9.16 -18.07
CA ILE A 197 -11.88 -9.56 -18.08
C ILE A 197 -11.11 -8.74 -19.12
N ALA A 198 -11.70 -8.49 -20.29
CA ALA A 198 -11.06 -7.71 -21.36
C ALA A 198 -10.82 -6.26 -20.92
N GLU A 199 -11.80 -5.66 -20.25
CA GLU A 199 -11.76 -4.32 -19.66
C GLU A 199 -10.67 -4.23 -18.59
N ASN A 200 -10.61 -5.23 -17.70
CA ASN A 200 -9.53 -5.30 -16.73
C ASN A 200 -8.16 -5.36 -17.41
N GLN A 201 -7.98 -6.19 -18.45
CA GLN A 201 -6.70 -6.28 -19.16
C GLN A 201 -6.34 -4.99 -19.88
N LEU A 202 -7.30 -4.34 -20.56
CA LEU A 202 -7.09 -3.05 -21.20
C LEU A 202 -6.68 -1.96 -20.18
N SER A 203 -7.37 -1.90 -19.05
CA SER A 203 -7.04 -0.98 -17.97
C SER A 203 -5.64 -1.23 -17.42
N LYS A 204 -5.31 -2.49 -17.10
CA LYS A 204 -4.01 -2.87 -16.51
C LYS A 204 -2.86 -2.69 -17.50
N SER A 205 -3.07 -2.94 -18.79
CA SER A 205 -2.06 -2.71 -19.82
C SER A 205 -1.74 -1.23 -19.95
N LEU A 206 -2.75 -0.34 -19.90
CA LEU A 206 -2.52 1.10 -19.92
C LEU A 206 -1.75 1.59 -18.69
N LEU A 207 -2.11 1.10 -17.49
CA LEU A 207 -1.35 1.39 -16.27
C LEU A 207 0.09 0.86 -16.36
N ARG A 208 0.32 -0.27 -17.04
CA ARG A 208 1.67 -0.78 -17.27
C ARG A 208 2.46 0.14 -18.18
N VAL A 209 1.91 0.56 -19.32
CA VAL A 209 2.59 1.50 -20.22
C VAL A 209 3.01 2.76 -19.44
N LEU A 210 2.07 3.32 -18.68
CA LEU A 210 2.30 4.49 -17.83
C LEU A 210 3.45 4.29 -16.83
N CYS A 211 3.43 3.21 -16.04
CA CYS A 211 4.50 2.93 -15.09
C CYS A 211 5.85 2.69 -15.78
N HIS A 212 5.86 2.09 -16.97
CA HIS A 212 7.09 1.89 -17.72
C HIS A 212 7.70 3.23 -18.14
N GLU A 213 6.91 4.10 -18.78
CA GLU A 213 7.39 5.40 -19.24
C GLU A 213 7.95 6.23 -18.09
N TRP A 214 7.23 6.34 -16.96
CA TRP A 214 7.76 7.07 -15.79
C TRP A 214 9.06 6.47 -15.26
N SER A 215 9.17 5.15 -15.19
CA SER A 215 10.40 4.50 -14.72
C SER A 215 11.60 4.65 -15.68
N GLN A 216 11.39 5.14 -16.90
CA GLN A 216 12.45 5.42 -17.86
C GLN A 216 12.75 6.91 -17.96
N GLU A 217 11.74 7.76 -17.79
CA GLU A 217 11.83 9.22 -17.93
C GLU A 217 12.30 9.92 -16.64
N GLU A 218 12.12 9.30 -15.48
CA GLU A 218 12.29 9.94 -14.17
C GLU A 218 13.23 9.15 -13.24
N ASP A 219 14.33 9.76 -12.80
CA ASP A 219 15.35 9.10 -11.97
C ASP A 219 14.84 8.60 -10.61
N GLN A 220 13.82 9.27 -10.04
CA GLN A 220 13.25 8.96 -8.72
C GLN A 220 11.94 8.17 -8.83
N VAL A 221 11.77 7.41 -9.91
CA VAL A 221 10.58 6.60 -10.13
C VAL A 221 10.95 5.17 -10.53
N ASP A 222 10.54 4.21 -9.71
CA ASP A 222 10.71 2.79 -9.98
C ASP A 222 9.37 2.08 -10.25
N TYR A 223 9.46 0.92 -10.91
CA TYR A 223 8.33 0.00 -11.08
C TYR A 223 8.59 -1.33 -10.36
N PHE A 224 7.68 -1.72 -9.46
CA PHE A 224 7.66 -3.04 -8.83
C PHE A 224 6.67 -3.98 -9.55
N PRO A 225 7.11 -5.14 -10.06
CA PRO A 225 6.27 -5.97 -10.93
C PRO A 225 5.37 -6.95 -10.16
N ALA A 226 4.56 -6.47 -9.19
CA ALA A 226 3.67 -7.35 -8.42
C ALA A 226 2.56 -7.98 -9.28
N TYR A 227 2.02 -7.23 -10.25
CA TYR A 227 1.00 -7.73 -11.18
C TYR A 227 1.54 -8.88 -12.02
N GLU A 228 2.73 -8.74 -12.60
CA GLU A 228 3.35 -9.80 -13.40
C GLU A 228 3.74 -11.00 -12.55
N MET A 229 4.20 -10.83 -11.29
CA MET A 229 4.40 -11.97 -10.39
C MET A 229 3.12 -12.77 -10.21
N MET A 230 1.99 -12.09 -10.00
CA MET A 230 0.70 -12.75 -9.84
C MET A 230 0.22 -13.42 -11.13
N MET A 231 0.37 -12.76 -12.28
CA MET A 231 -0.15 -13.27 -13.55
C MET A 231 0.74 -14.32 -14.19
N ASP A 232 2.06 -14.17 -14.12
CA ASP A 232 3.01 -14.96 -14.92
C ASP A 232 3.84 -15.95 -14.10
N ASP A 233 4.02 -15.73 -12.81
CA ASP A 233 4.75 -16.65 -11.94
C ASP A 233 3.79 -17.52 -11.12
N LEU A 234 2.76 -16.89 -10.54
CA LEU A 234 1.75 -17.51 -9.68
C LEU A 234 0.46 -17.89 -10.45
N ARG A 235 0.60 -18.62 -11.55
CA ARG A 235 -0.48 -18.90 -12.53
C ARG A 235 -1.64 -19.78 -12.03
N ASP A 236 -1.45 -20.50 -10.93
CA ASP A 236 -2.40 -21.51 -10.43
C ASP A 236 -3.47 -20.90 -9.50
N TYR A 237 -4.71 -21.42 -9.56
CA TYR A 237 -5.82 -20.96 -8.71
C TYR A 237 -5.54 -21.04 -7.20
N ARG A 238 -4.61 -21.89 -6.75
CA ARG A 238 -4.16 -21.94 -5.34
C ARG A 238 -3.59 -20.61 -4.83
N PHE A 239 -3.17 -19.73 -5.74
CA PHE A 239 -2.65 -18.41 -5.42
C PHE A 239 -3.74 -17.34 -5.32
N TYR A 240 -5.00 -17.70 -5.52
CA TYR A 240 -6.15 -16.82 -5.34
C TYR A 240 -6.93 -17.21 -4.07
N LYS A 241 -7.57 -16.22 -3.45
CA LYS A 241 -8.60 -16.43 -2.43
C LYS A 241 -9.83 -17.08 -3.07
N THR A 242 -10.79 -17.47 -2.24
CA THR A 242 -12.04 -18.14 -2.67
C THR A 242 -12.86 -17.33 -3.66
N ASP A 243 -12.66 -16.00 -3.73
CA ASP A 243 -13.30 -15.13 -4.71
C ASP A 243 -12.65 -15.15 -6.10
N MET A 244 -11.53 -15.87 -6.28
CA MET A 244 -10.76 -15.98 -7.53
C MET A 244 -10.26 -14.64 -8.09
N ILE A 245 -10.23 -13.60 -7.24
CA ILE A 245 -9.91 -12.22 -7.61
C ILE A 245 -8.70 -11.73 -6.83
N HIS A 246 -8.69 -11.96 -5.52
CA HIS A 246 -7.63 -11.48 -4.64
C HIS A 246 -6.53 -12.53 -4.49
N PRO A 247 -5.25 -12.12 -4.37
CA PRO A 247 -4.17 -13.02 -4.02
C PRO A 247 -4.43 -13.73 -2.68
N SER A 248 -4.07 -15.01 -2.57
CA SER A 248 -4.05 -15.76 -1.31
C SER A 248 -2.86 -15.35 -0.44
N GLU A 249 -2.88 -15.73 0.83
CA GLU A 249 -1.77 -15.46 1.76
C GLU A 249 -0.42 -15.97 1.22
N MET A 250 -0.41 -17.17 0.63
CA MET A 250 0.79 -17.72 -0.02
C MET A 250 1.31 -16.84 -1.17
N ALA A 251 0.41 -16.22 -1.95
CA ALA A 251 0.79 -15.32 -3.02
C ALA A 251 1.30 -13.98 -2.48
N GLU A 252 0.64 -13.44 -1.45
CA GLU A 252 1.05 -12.22 -0.75
C GLU A 252 2.43 -12.40 -0.10
N ASP A 253 2.70 -13.53 0.55
CA ASP A 253 4.01 -13.88 1.12
C ASP A 253 5.10 -13.99 0.04
N TYR A 254 4.76 -14.61 -1.10
CA TYR A 254 5.68 -14.71 -2.22
C TYR A 254 6.09 -13.33 -2.74
N ILE A 255 5.11 -12.46 -2.99
CA ILE A 255 5.36 -11.10 -3.48
C ILE A 255 6.10 -10.28 -2.41
N TRP A 256 5.76 -10.44 -1.14
CA TRP A 256 6.48 -9.81 -0.03
C TRP A 256 7.95 -10.23 0.04
N ASN A 257 8.26 -11.50 -0.19
CA ASN A 257 9.65 -11.96 -0.26
C ASN A 257 10.41 -11.31 -1.42
N LYS A 258 9.77 -11.16 -2.59
CA LYS A 258 10.35 -10.43 -3.73
C LYS A 258 10.54 -8.94 -3.42
N PHE A 259 9.59 -8.34 -2.71
CA PHE A 259 9.67 -6.97 -2.24
C PHE A 259 10.89 -6.77 -1.32
N GLN A 260 11.08 -7.64 -0.32
CA GLN A 260 12.25 -7.59 0.57
C GLN A 260 13.57 -7.69 -0.20
N LEU A 261 13.67 -8.60 -1.17
CA LEU A 261 14.88 -8.74 -2.01
C LEU A 261 15.15 -7.52 -2.88
N THR A 262 14.10 -6.77 -3.23
CA THR A 262 14.20 -5.57 -4.07
C THR A 262 14.64 -4.36 -3.25
N TYR A 263 13.99 -4.11 -2.11
CA TYR A 263 14.13 -2.83 -1.40
C TYR A 263 14.98 -2.86 -0.15
N PHE A 264 15.26 -4.04 0.42
CA PHE A 264 16.03 -4.15 1.66
C PHE A 264 17.41 -4.71 1.41
N SER A 265 18.40 -4.18 2.12
CA SER A 265 19.76 -4.70 2.07
C SER A 265 19.85 -6.08 2.72
N ASP A 266 20.88 -6.84 2.40
CA ASP A 266 21.18 -8.14 3.00
C ASP A 266 21.22 -8.08 4.53
N GLN A 267 21.74 -6.98 5.09
CA GLN A 267 21.79 -6.75 6.53
C GLN A 267 20.38 -6.61 7.12
N ILE A 268 19.53 -5.77 6.52
CA ILE A 268 18.14 -5.58 6.97
C ILE A 268 17.38 -6.90 6.89
N ARG A 269 17.50 -7.65 5.79
CA ARG A 269 16.83 -8.95 5.64
C ARG A 269 17.28 -9.98 6.69
N LYS A 270 18.56 -9.98 7.11
CA LYS A 270 19.04 -10.82 8.22
C LYS A 270 18.38 -10.44 9.55
N ILE A 271 18.26 -9.14 9.83
CA ILE A 271 17.58 -8.64 11.04
C ILE A 271 16.10 -9.06 11.03
N LEU A 272 15.41 -8.88 9.89
CA LEU A 272 14.01 -9.28 9.73
C LEU A 272 13.78 -10.79 9.93
N LYS A 273 14.75 -11.63 9.51
CA LYS A 273 14.69 -13.07 9.74
C LYS A 273 14.78 -13.44 11.22
N GLU A 274 15.58 -12.72 12.01
CA GLU A 274 15.62 -12.95 13.46
C GLU A 274 14.40 -12.34 14.15
N TRP A 275 13.91 -11.19 13.68
CA TRP A 275 12.67 -10.58 14.15
C TRP A 275 11.45 -11.48 13.93
N SER A 276 11.36 -12.19 12.80
CA SER A 276 10.24 -13.09 12.52
C SER A 276 10.18 -14.26 13.52
N LYS A 277 11.34 -14.78 13.97
CA LYS A 277 11.40 -15.80 15.04
C LYS A 277 10.85 -15.25 16.35
N ILE A 278 11.16 -13.99 16.70
CA ILE A 278 10.59 -13.35 17.88
C ILE A 278 9.09 -13.20 17.73
N LYS A 279 8.60 -12.66 16.62
CA LYS A 279 7.14 -12.53 16.38
C LYS A 279 6.42 -13.87 16.51
N ALA A 280 6.95 -14.93 15.91
CA ALA A 280 6.38 -16.27 16.01
C ALA A 280 6.37 -16.78 17.46
N ALA A 281 7.46 -16.55 18.21
CA ALA A 281 7.55 -16.91 19.62
C ALA A 281 6.54 -16.13 20.49
N LEU A 282 6.35 -14.83 20.23
CA LEU A 282 5.38 -13.98 20.95
C LEU A 282 3.92 -14.33 20.64
N ALA A 283 3.64 -14.87 19.45
CA ALA A 283 2.31 -15.33 19.08
C ALA A 283 1.92 -16.67 19.73
N HIS A 284 2.89 -17.41 20.28
CA HIS A 284 2.66 -18.71 20.91
C HIS A 284 1.88 -18.55 22.22
N ARG A 285 0.80 -19.31 22.37
CA ARG A 285 0.00 -19.34 23.61
C ARG A 285 0.47 -20.47 24.53
N PRO A 286 1.04 -20.19 25.71
CA PRO A 286 1.52 -21.23 26.62
C PRO A 286 0.35 -22.02 27.23
N PHE A 287 0.57 -23.31 27.51
CA PHE A 287 -0.41 -24.15 28.20
C PHE A 287 -0.47 -23.85 29.71
N ASN A 288 0.69 -23.55 30.32
CA ASN A 288 0.80 -23.09 31.71
C ASN A 288 1.68 -21.82 31.78
N PRO A 289 1.07 -20.62 31.80
CA PRO A 289 1.80 -19.35 31.87
C PRO A 289 2.67 -19.17 33.12
N GLU A 290 2.33 -19.80 34.25
CA GLU A 290 3.07 -19.65 35.50
C GLU A 290 4.19 -20.69 35.66
N SER A 291 4.34 -21.62 34.72
CA SER A 291 5.40 -22.62 34.78
C SER A 291 6.79 -21.96 34.70
N GLU A 292 7.76 -22.49 35.46
CA GLU A 292 9.14 -22.00 35.48
C GLU A 292 9.74 -21.94 34.05
N SER A 293 9.49 -22.96 33.24
CA SER A 293 9.95 -23.02 31.85
C SER A 293 9.38 -21.90 30.97
N HIS A 294 8.12 -21.49 31.20
CA HIS A 294 7.53 -20.38 30.47
C HIS A 294 8.08 -19.03 30.96
N GLN A 295 8.25 -18.87 32.26
CA GLN A 295 8.85 -17.67 32.85
C GLN A 295 10.29 -17.45 32.38
N GLU A 296 11.09 -18.52 32.27
CA GLU A 296 12.42 -18.48 31.68
C GLU A 296 12.37 -18.12 30.17
N PHE A 297 11.41 -18.69 29.44
CA PHE A 297 11.17 -18.31 28.04
C PHE A 297 10.85 -16.82 27.90
N LEU A 298 9.97 -16.24 28.72
CA LEU A 298 9.62 -14.82 28.68
C LEU A 298 10.85 -13.93 28.94
N LYS A 299 11.66 -14.26 29.96
CA LYS A 299 12.93 -13.56 30.27
C LYS A 299 13.92 -13.63 29.10
N ASN A 300 14.05 -14.81 28.48
CA ASN A 300 14.90 -14.98 27.29
C ASN A 300 14.41 -14.15 26.09
N GLN A 301 13.09 -14.05 25.90
CA GLN A 301 12.52 -13.20 24.84
C GLN A 301 12.73 -11.72 25.12
N LEU A 302 12.62 -11.25 26.38
CA LEU A 302 12.96 -9.87 26.76
C LEU A 302 14.42 -9.54 26.44
N SER A 303 15.38 -10.40 26.82
CA SER A 303 16.79 -10.20 26.51
C SER A 303 17.06 -10.11 25.01
N LYS A 304 16.32 -10.90 24.19
CA LYS A 304 16.41 -10.80 22.73
C LYS A 304 15.85 -9.48 22.21
N LEU A 305 14.71 -9.01 22.74
CA LEU A 305 14.13 -7.73 22.35
C LEU A 305 15.08 -6.56 22.60
N GLU A 306 15.90 -6.61 23.64
CA GLU A 306 16.90 -5.57 23.89
C GLU A 306 17.94 -5.44 22.78
N ILE A 307 18.31 -6.55 22.14
CA ILE A 307 19.23 -6.51 21.00
C ILE A 307 18.61 -5.74 19.81
N PHE A 308 17.29 -5.80 19.64
CA PHE A 308 16.60 -5.12 18.55
C PHE A 308 16.38 -3.62 18.79
N SER A 309 16.46 -3.17 20.05
CA SER A 309 16.28 -1.75 20.40
C SER A 309 17.26 -0.81 19.69
N ALA A 310 18.42 -1.33 19.26
CA ALA A 310 19.40 -0.61 18.45
C ALA A 310 18.92 -0.30 17.01
N TYR A 311 17.90 -1.02 16.51
CA TYR A 311 17.38 -0.87 15.16
C TYR A 311 16.00 -0.22 15.11
N PHE A 312 15.12 -0.57 16.05
CA PHE A 312 13.75 -0.05 16.13
C PHE A 312 13.16 -0.23 17.53
N SER A 313 12.08 0.49 17.82
CA SER A 313 11.40 0.37 19.12
C SER A 313 10.72 -0.99 19.30
N THR A 314 11.00 -1.60 20.44
CA THR A 314 10.42 -2.87 20.93
C THR A 314 9.60 -2.68 22.22
N GLU A 315 9.32 -1.43 22.61
CA GLU A 315 8.72 -1.11 23.91
C GLU A 315 7.32 -1.72 24.07
N VAL A 316 6.54 -1.77 23.00
CA VAL A 316 5.21 -2.42 23.01
C VAL A 316 5.35 -3.90 23.35
N GLU A 317 6.25 -4.62 22.69
CA GLU A 317 6.47 -6.04 22.94
C GLU A 317 7.03 -6.29 24.34
N LYS A 318 7.99 -5.47 24.80
CA LYS A 318 8.55 -5.58 26.14
C LYS A 318 7.49 -5.40 27.22
N ASN A 319 6.65 -4.37 27.09
CA ASN A 319 5.56 -4.12 28.04
C ASN A 319 4.58 -5.31 28.11
N ILE A 320 4.23 -5.91 26.96
CA ILE A 320 3.37 -7.09 26.90
C ILE A 320 4.01 -8.30 27.60
N LEU A 321 5.31 -8.51 27.42
CA LEU A 321 6.02 -9.61 28.07
C LEU A 321 6.17 -9.39 29.57
N GLN A 322 6.50 -8.16 29.99
CA GLN A 322 6.66 -7.81 31.41
C GLN A 322 5.38 -8.02 32.22
N GLN A 323 4.21 -7.79 31.61
CA GLN A 323 2.92 -8.05 32.25
C GLN A 323 2.62 -9.55 32.48
N GLN A 324 3.36 -10.45 31.81
CA GLN A 324 3.19 -11.90 31.94
C GLN A 324 4.21 -12.55 32.88
N ILE A 325 5.22 -11.79 33.31
CA ILE A 325 6.23 -12.28 34.24
C ILE A 325 5.71 -12.14 35.66
N VAL A 326 5.81 -13.23 36.43
CA VAL A 326 5.34 -13.32 37.82
C VAL A 326 6.52 -13.39 38.79
#